data_AF-K5WC30-F1
#
_entry.id   AF-K5WC30-F1
#
_cell.length_a   1.000
_cell.length_b   1.000
_cell.length_c   1.000
_cell.angle_alpha   90.00
_cell.angle_beta   90.00
_cell.angle_gamma   90.00
#
_symmetry.space_group_name_H-M   'P 1'
#
loop_
_entity.id
_entity.type
_entity.pdbx_description
1 polymer ?
#
loop_
_entity_poly.entity_id
_entity_poly.type
_entity_poly.pdbx_seq_one_letter_code
_entity_poly.pdbx_strand_id
1 'polypeptide(L)'
;MLARVLLGLVLAVLSATVSAAATSDASLVVKVPLEHSRGSTAGSPNNTDKWLGIPFAQSPVGNLRFKSPVAITKPSHSVQDANQFGNACPQRPSDTLGAPLGEDCLFLNVWRPAGTRADAKLPVLVWFYVSLLPTEVTYPFSDFIHSGWSIYGRSRLQPFIRPNAANISKPIVFVSINYRVNTFGFLASSHVPIEDLDAGLQDQRLALAFLQDNVAAFGGDPNKVTIWGQSAGAGSAEAQIVFPAKQSHFRAAIFDSSTGPFKTAPPASTYDEPGKPYALLTEAVGCTSGPGSFECLQQVPFEV
;
A
#
# COMPACT_ATOMS: atom_id res chain seq x y z
N MET A 1 71.45 -9.96 -58.90
CA MET A 1 70.26 -9.19 -59.31
C MET A 1 69.03 -9.97 -58.88
N LEU A 2 68.18 -9.34 -58.04
CA LEU A 2 66.76 -9.61 -57.69
C LEU A 2 66.17 -11.00 -58.01
N ALA A 3 65.33 -11.66 -57.22
CA ALA A 3 64.67 -11.44 -55.95
C ALA A 3 63.76 -12.68 -55.77
N ARG A 4 63.43 -13.09 -54.54
CA ARG A 4 62.06 -13.34 -54.05
C ARG A 4 62.05 -14.26 -52.83
N VAL A 5 61.49 -13.68 -51.78
CA VAL A 5 61.14 -14.22 -50.46
C VAL A 5 59.90 -15.09 -50.58
N LEU A 6 59.88 -16.24 -49.91
CA LEU A 6 58.66 -16.99 -49.56
C LEU A 6 58.90 -17.68 -48.22
N LEU A 7 58.48 -17.00 -47.14
CA LEU A 7 58.46 -17.54 -45.78
C LEU A 7 57.03 -18.08 -45.54
N GLY A 8 56.90 -19.40 -45.37
CA GLY A 8 55.63 -20.05 -45.05
C GLY A 8 55.23 -19.78 -43.60
N LEU A 9 54.10 -19.10 -43.41
CA LEU A 9 53.48 -18.87 -42.11
C LEU A 9 52.58 -20.07 -41.76
N VAL A 10 52.90 -20.78 -40.68
CA VAL A 10 52.01 -21.79 -40.09
C VAL A 10 51.03 -21.06 -39.15
N LEU A 11 49.76 -20.98 -39.53
CA LEU A 11 48.69 -20.49 -38.66
C LEU A 11 48.32 -21.58 -37.63
N ALA A 12 48.64 -21.34 -36.36
CA ALA A 12 48.03 -22.05 -35.24
C ALA A 12 46.77 -21.27 -34.81
N VAL A 13 45.59 -21.84 -35.04
CA VAL A 13 44.31 -21.31 -34.57
C VAL A 13 44.17 -21.68 -33.08
N LEU A 14 44.39 -20.73 -32.18
CA LEU A 14 43.99 -20.86 -30.77
C LEU A 14 42.49 -20.53 -30.64
N SER A 15 41.70 -21.55 -30.37
CA SER A 15 40.30 -21.43 -29.96
C SER A 15 40.24 -20.89 -28.53
N ALA A 16 40.02 -19.59 -28.37
CA ALA A 16 39.74 -19.00 -27.07
C ALA A 16 38.27 -19.26 -26.69
N THR A 17 38.03 -20.23 -25.81
CA THR A 17 36.74 -20.38 -25.13
C THR A 17 36.58 -19.23 -24.14
N VAL A 18 35.76 -18.24 -24.48
CA VAL A 18 35.33 -17.21 -23.52
C VAL A 18 34.36 -17.86 -22.55
N SER A 19 34.87 -18.26 -21.39
CA SER A 19 34.03 -18.60 -20.24
C SER A 19 33.54 -17.28 -19.64
N ALA A 20 32.26 -16.96 -19.86
CA ALA A 20 31.63 -15.81 -19.23
C ALA A 20 31.59 -16.05 -17.71
N ALA A 21 32.47 -15.36 -16.99
CA ALA A 21 32.43 -15.29 -15.54
C ALA A 21 31.16 -14.55 -15.11
N ALA A 22 30.36 -15.20 -14.26
CA ALA A 22 29.21 -14.59 -13.63
C ALA A 22 29.66 -13.40 -12.77
N THR A 23 29.34 -12.19 -13.20
CA THR A 23 29.41 -11.00 -12.36
C THR A 23 28.24 -11.05 -11.39
N SER A 24 28.49 -11.53 -10.19
CA SER A 24 27.60 -11.35 -9.03
C SER A 24 27.64 -9.89 -8.63
N ASP A 25 26.67 -9.09 -9.08
CA ASP A 25 26.44 -7.77 -8.51
C ASP A 25 25.42 -7.91 -7.38
N ALA A 26 25.95 -7.92 -6.16
CA ALA A 26 25.20 -7.87 -4.92
C ALA A 26 24.75 -6.43 -4.68
N SER A 27 23.57 -6.07 -5.21
CA SER A 27 22.78 -4.97 -4.65
C SER A 27 21.55 -5.56 -3.96
N LEU A 28 21.43 -5.25 -2.68
CA LEU A 28 20.33 -5.57 -1.79
C LEU A 28 19.04 -4.95 -2.33
N VAL A 29 18.35 -5.66 -3.23
CA VAL A 29 16.96 -5.37 -3.58
C VAL A 29 16.09 -6.28 -2.74
N VAL A 30 15.51 -5.72 -1.68
CA VAL A 30 14.43 -6.39 -0.95
C VAL A 30 13.22 -6.42 -1.88
N LYS A 31 13.11 -7.51 -2.62
CA LYS A 31 11.91 -7.87 -3.36
C LYS A 31 10.99 -8.54 -2.35
N VAL A 32 9.84 -7.96 -2.02
CA VAL A 32 8.70 -8.82 -1.68
C VAL A 32 8.43 -9.53 -3.00
N PRO A 33 8.76 -10.83 -3.13
CA PRO A 33 8.83 -11.40 -4.44
C PRO A 33 7.39 -11.66 -4.84
N LEU A 34 6.82 -10.73 -5.61
CA LEU A 34 5.55 -10.94 -6.30
C LEU A 34 5.59 -12.17 -7.22
N GLU A 35 6.79 -12.66 -7.55
CA GLU A 35 7.08 -13.97 -8.13
C GLU A 35 6.44 -15.13 -7.34
N HIS A 36 6.12 -14.90 -6.06
CA HIS A 36 5.51 -15.84 -5.14
C HIS A 36 4.06 -15.47 -4.80
N SER A 37 3.38 -14.63 -5.59
CA SER A 37 1.95 -14.33 -5.37
C SER A 37 1.09 -14.85 -6.52
N ARG A 38 0.17 -15.79 -6.23
CA ARG A 38 -0.76 -16.31 -7.23
C ARG A 38 -2.05 -15.50 -7.22
N GLY A 39 -2.26 -14.72 -8.29
CA GLY A 39 -3.54 -14.05 -8.55
C GLY A 39 -4.55 -14.97 -9.23
N SER A 40 -5.77 -14.49 -9.43
CA SER A 40 -6.86 -15.28 -10.04
C SER A 40 -7.70 -14.48 -11.03
N THR A 41 -8.23 -15.16 -12.05
CA THR A 41 -9.24 -14.63 -12.97
C THR A 41 -10.66 -15.08 -12.58
N ALA A 42 -10.80 -16.00 -11.62
CA ALA A 42 -12.07 -16.62 -11.25
C ALA A 42 -13.02 -15.63 -10.54
N GLY A 43 -14.27 -15.60 -10.99
CA GLY A 43 -15.33 -14.74 -10.43
C GLY A 43 -15.11 -13.24 -10.61
N SER A 44 -14.22 -12.82 -11.51
CA SER A 44 -14.08 -11.41 -11.88
C SER A 44 -14.94 -11.11 -13.10
N PRO A 45 -15.95 -10.22 -13.01
CA PRO A 45 -16.63 -9.74 -14.21
C PRO A 45 -15.60 -9.10 -15.17
N ASN A 46 -15.72 -9.38 -16.47
CA ASN A 46 -15.03 -8.67 -17.57
C ASN A 46 -13.51 -8.90 -17.76
N ASN A 47 -12.97 -10.11 -17.57
CA ASN A 47 -11.60 -10.46 -17.99
C ASN A 47 -10.52 -9.59 -17.32
N THR A 48 -10.43 -9.67 -15.99
CA THR A 48 -9.50 -8.92 -15.14
C THR A 48 -8.68 -9.89 -14.29
N ASP A 49 -7.37 -9.65 -14.19
CA ASP A 49 -6.51 -10.34 -13.22
C ASP A 49 -6.56 -9.56 -11.89
N LYS A 50 -6.60 -10.28 -10.77
CA LYS A 50 -6.54 -9.68 -9.42
C LYS A 50 -5.57 -10.40 -8.50
N TRP A 51 -4.93 -9.63 -7.63
CA TRP A 51 -4.16 -10.08 -6.47
C TRP A 51 -4.71 -9.37 -5.24
N LEU A 52 -5.19 -10.12 -4.27
CA LEU A 52 -5.85 -9.62 -3.08
C LEU A 52 -5.02 -10.01 -1.84
N GLY A 53 -4.97 -9.12 -0.84
CA GLY A 53 -4.34 -9.41 0.45
C GLY A 53 -2.82 -9.47 0.42
N ILE A 54 -2.15 -8.68 -0.45
CA ILE A 54 -0.69 -8.64 -0.50
C ILE A 54 -0.17 -7.82 0.69
N PRO A 55 0.63 -8.37 1.61
CA PRO A 55 1.18 -7.61 2.73
C PRO A 55 2.27 -6.65 2.23
N PHE A 56 2.21 -5.38 2.63
CA PHE A 56 3.24 -4.38 2.29
C PHE A 56 4.08 -3.94 3.51
N ALA A 57 3.66 -4.30 4.71
CA ALA A 57 4.33 -3.99 5.98
C ALA A 57 4.23 -5.15 6.96
N GLN A 58 5.07 -5.16 7.99
CA GLN A 58 4.90 -6.05 9.14
C GLN A 58 3.56 -5.75 9.82
N SER A 59 2.96 -6.79 10.39
CA SER A 59 1.70 -6.68 11.12
C SER A 59 1.83 -5.68 12.28
N PRO A 60 0.99 -4.62 12.34
CA PRO A 60 1.11 -3.57 13.34
C PRO A 60 0.45 -3.95 14.68
N VAL A 61 0.79 -5.14 15.19
CA VAL A 61 0.24 -5.73 16.42
C VAL A 61 1.24 -5.68 17.58
N GLY A 62 0.74 -5.83 18.81
CA GLY A 62 1.55 -5.85 20.02
C GLY A 62 2.46 -4.62 20.10
N ASN A 63 3.77 -4.83 20.20
CA ASN A 63 4.75 -3.73 20.33
C ASN A 63 4.85 -2.81 19.08
N LEU A 64 4.28 -3.21 17.94
CA LEU A 64 4.17 -2.40 16.72
C LEU A 64 2.85 -1.64 16.63
N ARG A 65 1.89 -1.90 17.53
CA ARG A 65 0.64 -1.13 17.59
C ARG A 65 0.95 0.35 17.85
N PHE A 66 0.26 1.22 17.13
CA PHE A 66 0.43 2.68 17.11
C PHE A 66 1.76 3.20 16.54
N LYS A 67 2.73 2.33 16.24
CA LYS A 67 4.04 2.75 15.74
C LYS A 67 4.05 2.98 14.23
N SER A 68 5.04 3.70 13.74
CA SER A 68 5.37 3.79 12.32
C SER A 68 5.44 2.39 11.69
N PRO A 69 4.89 2.19 10.48
CA PRO A 69 4.89 0.87 9.85
C PRO A 69 6.32 0.42 9.50
N VAL A 70 6.57 -0.86 9.73
CA VAL A 70 7.87 -1.46 9.43
C VAL A 70 7.80 -2.19 8.09
N ALA A 71 8.69 -1.85 7.17
CA ALA A 71 8.81 -2.54 5.89
C ALA A 71 9.09 -4.03 6.07
N ILE A 72 8.52 -4.86 5.19
CA ILE A 72 8.88 -6.27 5.09
C ILE A 72 10.25 -6.35 4.40
N THR A 73 11.30 -6.62 5.17
CA THR A 73 12.68 -6.67 4.66
C THR A 73 13.15 -8.06 4.25
N LYS A 74 12.38 -9.10 4.58
CA LYS A 74 12.71 -10.49 4.26
C LYS A 74 11.62 -11.10 3.37
N PRO A 75 11.96 -11.59 2.17
CA PRO A 75 11.01 -12.30 1.34
C PRO A 75 10.52 -13.56 2.06
N SER A 76 9.23 -13.86 1.93
CA SER A 76 8.76 -15.21 2.22
C SER A 76 9.35 -16.16 1.17
N HIS A 77 9.89 -17.30 1.61
CA HIS A 77 10.34 -18.35 0.70
C HIS A 77 9.16 -19.17 0.12
N SER A 78 7.93 -18.95 0.60
CA SER A 78 6.73 -19.63 0.14
C SER A 78 5.87 -18.75 -0.77
N VAL A 79 5.24 -19.38 -1.75
CA VAL A 79 4.15 -18.79 -2.54
C VAL A 79 2.96 -18.49 -1.63
N GLN A 80 2.49 -17.24 -1.64
CA GLN A 80 1.27 -16.79 -0.98
C GLN A 80 0.13 -16.72 -2.01
N ASP A 81 -1.00 -17.34 -1.69
CA ASP A 81 -2.20 -17.25 -2.51
C ASP A 81 -2.87 -15.89 -2.32
N ALA A 82 -2.80 -15.02 -3.33
CA ALA A 82 -3.36 -13.67 -3.31
C ALA A 82 -4.79 -13.65 -3.88
N ASN A 83 -5.63 -14.56 -3.41
CA ASN A 83 -6.99 -14.79 -3.95
C ASN A 83 -8.11 -14.27 -3.05
N GLN A 84 -7.78 -13.83 -1.84
CA GLN A 84 -8.71 -13.33 -0.83
C GLN A 84 -8.21 -12.01 -0.27
N PHE A 85 -9.14 -11.15 0.16
CA PHE A 85 -8.77 -9.94 0.89
C PHE A 85 -8.13 -10.32 2.22
N GLY A 86 -7.10 -9.57 2.62
CA GLY A 86 -6.64 -9.55 4.01
C GLY A 86 -7.64 -8.82 4.91
N ASN A 87 -7.38 -8.78 6.22
CA ASN A 87 -8.28 -8.12 7.16
C ASN A 87 -8.44 -6.62 6.84
N ALA A 88 -9.63 -6.09 7.07
CA ALA A 88 -9.84 -4.65 7.15
C ALA A 88 -9.27 -4.11 8.46
N CYS A 89 -8.66 -2.92 8.42
CA CYS A 89 -8.13 -2.30 9.62
C CYS A 89 -9.25 -1.99 10.64
N PRO A 90 -8.96 -2.03 11.96
CA PRO A 90 -9.95 -1.83 13.00
C PRO A 90 -10.72 -0.51 12.81
N GLN A 91 -12.03 -0.65 12.62
CA GLN A 91 -12.98 0.44 12.42
C GLN A 91 -14.37 -0.09 12.77
N ARG A 92 -15.41 0.76 12.68
CA ARG A 92 -16.78 0.33 12.96
C ARG A 92 -17.12 -0.93 12.13
N PRO A 93 -17.56 -2.03 12.76
CA PRO A 93 -18.01 -3.22 12.03
C PRO A 93 -19.16 -2.89 11.07
N SER A 94 -19.11 -3.45 9.87
CA SER A 94 -20.18 -3.35 8.89
C SER A 94 -20.09 -4.49 7.88
N ASP A 95 -21.24 -4.99 7.45
CA ASP A 95 -21.33 -6.00 6.38
C ASP A 95 -20.74 -5.48 5.05
N THR A 96 -20.65 -4.15 4.89
CA THR A 96 -20.08 -3.51 3.68
C THR A 96 -18.55 -3.50 3.65
N LEU A 97 -17.88 -3.80 4.78
CA LEU A 97 -16.41 -3.87 4.86
C LEU A 97 -15.84 -4.94 3.91
N GLY A 98 -16.55 -6.07 3.80
CA GLY A 98 -16.17 -7.13 2.89
C GLY A 98 -14.97 -7.99 3.28
N ALA A 99 -14.43 -7.75 4.46
CA ALA A 99 -13.34 -8.51 5.06
C ALA A 99 -13.53 -8.52 6.59
N PRO A 100 -13.04 -9.56 7.28
CA PRO A 100 -12.99 -9.53 8.74
C PRO A 100 -12.14 -8.36 9.24
N LEU A 101 -12.45 -7.85 10.42
CA LEU A 101 -11.62 -6.86 11.11
C LEU A 101 -10.43 -7.54 11.77
N GLY A 102 -9.28 -6.88 11.75
CA GLY A 102 -8.10 -7.30 12.48
C GLY A 102 -7.02 -6.23 12.43
N GLU A 103 -6.17 -6.16 13.44
CA GLU A 103 -5.03 -5.25 13.45
C GLU A 103 -3.96 -5.62 12.43
N ASP A 104 -3.81 -6.92 12.14
CA ASP A 104 -3.06 -7.39 10.99
C ASP A 104 -3.80 -7.01 9.72
N CYS A 105 -3.63 -5.78 9.23
CA CYS A 105 -4.43 -5.21 8.16
C CYS A 105 -3.65 -4.48 7.06
N LEU A 106 -2.32 -4.40 7.14
CA LEU A 106 -1.47 -3.64 6.20
C LEU A 106 -1.26 -4.40 4.89
N PHE A 107 -2.37 -4.55 4.17
CA PHE A 107 -2.47 -5.23 2.88
C PHE A 107 -2.83 -4.27 1.76
N LEU A 108 -2.45 -4.63 0.54
CA LEU A 108 -2.93 -3.99 -0.68
C LEU A 108 -3.50 -5.02 -1.65
N ASN A 109 -4.27 -4.51 -2.60
CA ASN A 109 -4.90 -5.31 -3.64
C ASN A 109 -4.65 -4.66 -4.99
N VAL A 110 -4.43 -5.47 -6.02
CA VAL A 110 -4.10 -5.03 -7.38
C VAL A 110 -5.07 -5.65 -8.38
N TRP A 111 -5.57 -4.84 -9.30
CA TRP A 111 -6.39 -5.26 -10.43
C TRP A 111 -5.82 -4.71 -11.74
N ARG A 112 -5.91 -5.51 -12.80
CA ARG A 112 -5.51 -5.09 -14.15
C ARG A 112 -6.31 -5.84 -15.22
N PRO A 113 -6.36 -5.36 -16.47
CA PRO A 113 -6.92 -6.13 -17.58
C PRO A 113 -6.22 -7.48 -17.72
N ALA A 114 -6.97 -8.57 -17.91
CA ALA A 114 -6.38 -9.89 -18.07
C ALA A 114 -5.54 -9.96 -19.35
N GLY A 115 -4.45 -10.72 -19.29
CA GLY A 115 -3.47 -10.79 -20.38
C GLY A 115 -2.52 -9.60 -20.48
N THR A 116 -2.59 -8.64 -19.53
CA THR A 116 -1.59 -7.58 -19.41
C THR A 116 -0.22 -8.19 -19.14
N ARG A 117 0.74 -7.86 -20.00
CA ARG A 117 2.14 -8.27 -19.83
C ARG A 117 2.83 -7.41 -18.77
N ALA A 118 3.86 -7.95 -18.13
CA ALA A 118 4.67 -7.20 -17.15
C ALA A 118 5.36 -5.96 -17.76
N ASP A 119 5.64 -5.96 -19.07
CA ASP A 119 6.26 -4.84 -19.80
C ASP A 119 5.25 -3.80 -20.34
N ALA A 120 3.95 -3.92 -20.01
CA ALA A 120 2.90 -3.07 -20.57
C ALA A 120 2.98 -1.58 -20.15
N LYS A 121 3.63 -1.28 -19.01
CA LYS A 121 3.83 0.09 -18.49
C LYS A 121 2.53 0.92 -18.42
N LEU A 122 1.47 0.30 -17.91
CA LEU A 122 0.18 0.93 -17.73
C LEU A 122 0.21 2.02 -16.64
N PRO A 123 -0.57 3.11 -16.76
CA PRO A 123 -0.80 4.02 -15.65
C PRO A 123 -1.35 3.28 -14.43
N VAL A 124 -0.91 3.70 -13.23
CA VAL A 124 -1.30 3.08 -11.97
C VAL A 124 -2.17 4.07 -11.21
N LEU A 125 -3.36 3.66 -10.79
CA LEU A 125 -4.26 4.45 -9.95
C LEU A 125 -4.32 3.82 -8.56
N VAL A 126 -3.87 4.55 -7.54
CA VAL A 126 -3.82 4.10 -6.14
C VAL A 126 -4.91 4.79 -5.34
N TRP A 127 -5.75 4.02 -4.65
CA TRP A 127 -6.91 4.51 -3.92
C TRP A 127 -6.71 4.56 -2.41
N PHE A 128 -7.03 5.71 -1.81
CA PHE A 128 -7.15 5.92 -0.37
C PHE A 128 -8.62 6.05 0.02
N TYR A 129 -9.10 5.14 0.88
CA TYR A 129 -10.51 5.04 1.28
C TYR A 129 -10.86 5.98 2.45
N VAL A 130 -12.05 5.83 3.03
CA VAL A 130 -12.46 6.55 4.24
C VAL A 130 -12.94 5.56 5.30
N SER A 131 -12.52 5.77 6.54
CA SER A 131 -12.99 4.98 7.69
C SER A 131 -14.51 5.14 7.90
N LEU A 132 -15.19 4.07 8.31
CA LEU A 132 -16.58 4.16 8.78
C LEU A 132 -16.66 5.04 10.03
N LEU A 133 -17.37 6.18 9.94
CA LEU A 133 -17.59 7.07 11.08
C LEU A 133 -18.65 6.49 12.05
N PRO A 134 -18.60 6.82 13.35
CA PRO A 134 -19.54 6.31 14.35
C PRO A 134 -20.97 6.84 14.21
N THR A 135 -21.16 7.96 13.52
CA THR A 135 -22.48 8.58 13.33
C THR A 135 -23.31 7.76 12.35
N GLU A 136 -24.56 7.48 12.70
CA GLU A 136 -25.58 6.94 11.81
C GLU A 136 -25.85 7.89 10.65
N VAL A 137 -24.93 7.95 9.70
CA VAL A 137 -25.22 8.57 8.42
C VAL A 137 -26.05 7.54 7.65
N THR A 138 -27.34 7.48 7.97
CA THR A 138 -28.38 6.80 7.20
C THR A 138 -28.58 7.56 5.89
N TYR A 139 -27.55 7.62 5.06
CA TYR A 139 -27.64 8.05 3.67
C TYR A 139 -27.12 6.90 2.79
N PRO A 140 -27.60 6.77 1.54
CA PRO A 140 -27.01 5.87 0.53
C PRO A 140 -25.54 6.20 0.17
N PHE A 141 -24.90 7.11 0.92
CA PHE A 141 -23.49 7.49 0.83
C PHE A 141 -22.55 6.51 1.55
N SER A 142 -23.03 5.71 2.50
CA SER A 142 -22.19 4.73 3.22
C SER A 142 -21.64 3.64 2.28
N ASP A 143 -22.41 3.25 1.27
CA ASP A 143 -21.97 2.31 0.21
C ASP A 143 -20.89 2.91 -0.71
N PHE A 144 -20.76 4.24 -0.77
CA PHE A 144 -19.87 4.95 -1.68
C PHE A 144 -18.47 5.22 -1.11
N ILE A 145 -18.36 5.35 0.22
CA ILE A 145 -17.23 6.03 0.88
C ILE A 145 -16.32 5.06 1.64
N HIS A 146 -16.89 3.98 2.17
CA HIS A 146 -16.20 3.17 3.15
C HIS A 146 -15.31 2.10 2.50
N SER A 147 -14.49 1.43 3.30
CA SER A 147 -13.67 0.24 2.95
C SER A 147 -14.32 -0.77 1.98
N GLY A 148 -15.64 -0.68 1.82
CA GLY A 148 -16.41 -1.16 0.69
C GLY A 148 -15.90 -0.81 -0.71
N TRP A 149 -14.92 0.09 -0.96
CA TRP A 149 -14.25 0.09 -2.28
C TRP A 149 -13.44 -1.18 -2.56
N SER A 150 -13.04 -1.94 -1.52
CA SER A 150 -12.45 -3.27 -1.68
C SER A 150 -13.41 -4.25 -2.37
N ILE A 151 -14.72 -4.19 -2.07
CA ILE A 151 -15.76 -5.02 -2.68
C ILE A 151 -16.52 -4.33 -3.82
N TYR A 152 -16.95 -3.08 -3.66
CA TYR A 152 -17.68 -2.28 -4.66
C TYR A 152 -16.79 -1.68 -5.76
N GLY A 153 -15.47 -1.63 -5.56
CA GLY A 153 -14.52 -1.42 -6.67
C GLY A 153 -14.74 -2.44 -7.80
N ARG A 154 -15.25 -3.65 -7.48
CA ARG A 154 -15.64 -4.67 -8.49
C ARG A 154 -16.80 -4.25 -9.39
N SER A 155 -17.67 -3.33 -9.00
CA SER A 155 -18.85 -2.95 -9.80
C SER A 155 -18.69 -1.60 -10.50
N ARG A 156 -17.99 -0.63 -9.90
CA ARG A 156 -17.91 0.75 -10.42
C ARG A 156 -16.58 1.15 -11.09
N LEU A 157 -15.47 0.43 -10.87
CA LEU A 157 -14.27 0.54 -11.72
C LEU A 157 -14.29 -0.38 -12.94
N GLN A 158 -15.36 -1.19 -13.08
CA GLN A 158 -15.57 -1.98 -14.29
C GLN A 158 -15.41 -1.17 -15.57
N PRO A 159 -15.83 0.10 -15.71
CA PRO A 159 -15.62 0.87 -16.93
C PRO A 159 -14.14 1.14 -17.24
N PHE A 160 -13.30 1.32 -16.21
CA PHE A 160 -11.88 1.71 -16.36
C PHE A 160 -10.92 0.51 -16.49
N ILE A 161 -11.29 -0.65 -15.94
CA ILE A 161 -10.50 -1.89 -16.00
C ILE A 161 -10.92 -2.76 -17.21
N ARG A 162 -11.98 -2.37 -17.94
CA ARG A 162 -12.45 -3.05 -19.15
C ARG A 162 -11.45 -2.90 -20.30
N PRO A 163 -11.08 -4.00 -20.99
CA PRO A 163 -10.53 -3.93 -22.35
C PRO A 163 -11.56 -3.43 -23.38
N ASN A 164 -12.87 -3.60 -23.12
CA ASN A 164 -13.94 -3.44 -24.11
C ASN A 164 -15.13 -2.54 -23.66
N ALA A 165 -14.91 -1.52 -22.82
CA ALA A 165 -15.89 -0.43 -22.72
C ALA A 165 -15.73 0.40 -23.99
N ALA A 166 -16.68 0.30 -24.92
CA ALA A 166 -16.60 0.84 -26.28
C ALA A 166 -16.30 2.36 -26.40
N ASN A 167 -16.09 3.10 -25.29
CA ASN A 167 -15.75 4.53 -25.29
C ASN A 167 -14.60 4.97 -24.35
N ILE A 168 -13.92 4.08 -23.60
CA ILE A 168 -12.72 4.46 -22.82
C ILE A 168 -11.62 3.41 -22.99
N SER A 169 -10.85 3.54 -24.08
CA SER A 169 -9.72 2.65 -24.46
C SER A 169 -8.43 2.93 -23.67
N LYS A 170 -8.48 3.12 -22.35
CA LYS A 170 -7.31 3.49 -21.54
C LYS A 170 -7.11 2.50 -20.38
N PRO A 171 -6.42 1.37 -20.62
CA PRO A 171 -6.16 0.38 -19.57
C PRO A 171 -5.28 0.97 -18.46
N ILE A 172 -5.62 0.65 -17.21
CA ILE A 172 -4.87 1.04 -16.02
C ILE A 172 -4.65 -0.17 -15.11
N VAL A 173 -3.62 -0.09 -14.27
CA VAL A 173 -3.52 -0.90 -13.06
C VAL A 173 -4.21 -0.13 -11.94
N PHE A 174 -5.17 -0.77 -11.26
CA PHE A 174 -5.83 -0.20 -10.10
C PHE A 174 -5.28 -0.86 -8.83
N VAL A 175 -4.98 -0.06 -7.81
CA VAL A 175 -4.50 -0.52 -6.52
C VAL A 175 -5.34 0.09 -5.41
N SER A 176 -5.84 -0.74 -4.50
CA SER A 176 -6.39 -0.27 -3.22
C SER A 176 -5.42 -0.62 -2.10
N ILE A 177 -5.21 0.27 -1.16
CA ILE A 177 -4.37 0.01 0.01
C ILE A 177 -5.20 0.10 1.29
N ASN A 178 -4.92 -0.79 2.23
CA ASN A 178 -5.32 -0.59 3.62
C ASN A 178 -4.32 0.32 4.32
N TYR A 179 -4.80 1.12 5.28
CA TYR A 179 -3.96 1.88 6.19
C TYR A 179 -4.69 2.01 7.52
N ARG A 180 -3.96 2.10 8.63
CA ARG A 180 -4.59 2.20 9.95
C ARG A 180 -5.42 3.49 10.02
N VAL A 181 -6.59 3.37 10.63
CA VAL A 181 -7.57 4.44 10.79
C VAL A 181 -7.91 4.63 12.27
N ASN A 182 -8.60 5.73 12.59
CA ASN A 182 -9.03 6.06 13.95
C ASN A 182 -7.82 6.04 14.92
N THR A 183 -8.05 5.69 16.18
CA THR A 183 -7.01 5.56 17.21
C THR A 183 -5.82 4.70 16.78
N PHE A 184 -6.03 3.64 15.99
CA PHE A 184 -4.95 2.74 15.59
C PHE A 184 -3.94 3.38 14.62
N GLY A 185 -4.38 4.35 13.81
CA GLY A 185 -3.52 5.07 12.86
C GLY A 185 -3.18 6.49 13.26
N PHE A 186 -3.93 7.08 14.18
CA PHE A 186 -3.88 8.51 14.50
C PHE A 186 -3.95 8.77 16.01
N LEU A 187 -3.40 7.85 16.83
CA LEU A 187 -3.19 8.10 18.25
C LEU A 187 -2.25 9.30 18.40
N ALA A 188 -2.69 10.32 19.14
CA ALA A 188 -1.91 11.52 19.40
C ALA A 188 -1.87 11.77 20.91
N SER A 189 -0.65 11.91 21.44
CA SER A 189 -0.35 12.19 22.85
C SER A 189 1.10 12.67 22.98
N SER A 190 1.45 13.34 24.07
CA SER A 190 2.85 13.58 24.43
C SER A 190 3.62 12.29 24.77
N HIS A 191 2.92 11.18 24.99
CA HIS A 191 3.51 9.86 25.26
C HIS A 191 3.74 9.01 24.00
N VAL A 192 3.25 9.45 22.84
CA VAL A 192 3.53 8.81 21.55
C VAL A 192 4.83 9.40 20.98
N PRO A 193 5.84 8.59 20.63
CA PRO A 193 7.05 9.09 19.97
C PRO A 193 6.69 9.88 18.70
N ILE A 194 7.42 10.97 18.43
CA ILE A 194 7.07 11.88 17.33
C ILE A 194 7.16 11.19 15.95
N GLU A 195 8.04 10.20 15.82
CA GLU A 195 8.18 9.34 14.65
C GLU A 195 7.02 8.37 14.44
N ASP A 196 6.21 8.12 15.48
CA ASP A 196 5.07 7.20 15.46
C ASP A 196 3.73 7.93 15.27
N LEU A 197 3.70 9.27 15.39
CA LEU A 197 2.52 10.07 15.08
C LEU A 197 2.10 9.93 13.61
N ASP A 198 0.81 10.08 13.33
CA ASP A 198 0.24 9.92 11.98
C ASP A 198 0.58 8.58 11.31
N ALA A 199 0.70 7.50 12.10
CA ALA A 199 1.01 6.15 11.63
C ALA A 199 0.17 5.72 10.40
N GLY A 200 -1.11 6.12 10.31
CA GLY A 200 -1.97 5.85 9.15
C GLY A 200 -1.52 6.55 7.86
N LEU A 201 -0.99 7.78 7.92
CA LEU A 201 -0.37 8.44 6.75
C LEU A 201 0.97 7.82 6.41
N GLN A 202 1.70 7.32 7.42
CA GLN A 202 2.94 6.60 7.22
C GLN A 202 2.70 5.24 6.55
N ASP A 203 1.60 4.54 6.88
CA ASP A 203 1.17 3.30 6.22
C ASP A 203 0.97 3.53 4.72
N GLN A 204 0.28 4.61 4.36
CA GLN A 204 0.09 5.00 2.95
C GLN A 204 1.43 5.27 2.27
N ARG A 205 2.34 5.97 2.94
CA ARG A 205 3.65 6.29 2.40
C ARG A 205 4.49 5.02 2.16
N LEU A 206 4.45 4.07 3.07
CA LEU A 206 5.13 2.79 2.92
C LEU A 206 4.49 1.95 1.80
N ALA A 207 3.16 1.94 1.68
CA ALA A 207 2.49 1.26 0.57
C ALA A 207 2.86 1.87 -0.80
N LEU A 208 3.00 3.20 -0.88
CA LEU A 208 3.49 3.87 -2.09
C LEU A 208 4.94 3.51 -2.41
N ALA A 209 5.82 3.43 -1.40
CA ALA A 209 7.19 2.97 -1.57
C ALA A 209 7.22 1.51 -2.07
N PHE A 210 6.41 0.64 -1.47
CA PHE A 210 6.24 -0.74 -1.94
C PHE A 210 5.83 -0.78 -3.42
N LEU A 211 4.88 0.05 -3.85
CA LEU A 211 4.44 0.08 -5.24
C LEU A 211 5.53 0.57 -6.20
N GLN A 212 6.38 1.51 -5.80
CA GLN A 212 7.52 1.92 -6.63
C GLN A 212 8.44 0.75 -6.96
N ASP A 213 8.67 -0.14 -6.01
CA ASP A 213 9.55 -1.29 -6.20
C ASP A 213 8.88 -2.45 -6.94
N ASN A 214 7.55 -2.55 -6.88
CA ASN A 214 6.84 -3.79 -7.21
C ASN A 214 5.79 -3.66 -8.33
N VAL A 215 5.29 -2.46 -8.65
CA VAL A 215 4.12 -2.33 -9.55
C VAL A 215 4.40 -2.75 -10.99
N ALA A 216 5.67 -2.74 -11.40
CA ALA A 216 6.12 -3.22 -12.71
C ALA A 216 5.81 -4.72 -12.93
N ALA A 217 5.87 -5.56 -11.89
CA ALA A 217 5.51 -6.97 -12.02
C ALA A 217 4.04 -7.18 -12.38
N PHE A 218 3.17 -6.23 -12.03
CA PHE A 218 1.76 -6.23 -12.43
C PHE A 218 1.52 -5.58 -13.80
N GLY A 219 2.55 -5.12 -14.50
CA GLY A 219 2.42 -4.40 -15.77
C GLY A 219 2.18 -2.89 -15.61
N GLY A 220 2.28 -2.36 -14.40
CA GLY A 220 2.19 -0.92 -14.13
C GLY A 220 3.51 -0.19 -14.40
N ASP A 221 3.44 1.10 -14.67
CA ASP A 221 4.61 1.97 -14.78
C ASP A 221 4.81 2.75 -13.47
N PRO A 222 5.91 2.52 -12.72
CA PRO A 222 6.16 3.22 -11.46
C PRO A 222 6.27 4.75 -11.64
N ASN A 223 6.59 5.22 -12.86
CA ASN A 223 6.63 6.66 -13.17
C ASN A 223 5.24 7.23 -13.50
N LYS A 224 4.20 6.40 -13.58
CA LYS A 224 2.82 6.80 -13.92
C LYS A 224 1.81 6.52 -12.81
N VAL A 225 2.27 6.56 -11.57
CA VAL A 225 1.41 6.42 -10.39
C VAL A 225 0.63 7.71 -10.12
N THR A 226 -0.69 7.60 -10.05
CA THR A 226 -1.63 8.65 -9.64
C THR A 226 -2.28 8.20 -8.34
N ILE A 227 -2.21 9.03 -7.29
CA ILE A 227 -2.97 8.79 -6.05
C ILE A 227 -4.36 9.41 -6.15
N TRP A 228 -5.36 8.78 -5.57
CA TRP A 228 -6.74 9.24 -5.57
C TRP A 228 -7.37 8.91 -4.23
N GLY A 229 -8.12 9.85 -3.67
CA GLY A 229 -8.94 9.56 -2.50
C GLY A 229 -10.18 10.43 -2.46
N GLN A 230 -11.10 10.04 -1.59
CA GLN A 230 -12.33 10.78 -1.31
C GLN A 230 -12.39 11.20 0.16
N SER A 231 -12.93 12.37 0.47
CA SER A 231 -13.09 12.89 1.85
C SER A 231 -11.80 12.82 2.68
N ALA A 232 -11.71 11.95 3.70
CA ALA A 232 -10.50 11.75 4.48
C ALA A 232 -9.35 11.13 3.66
N GLY A 233 -9.67 10.28 2.67
CA GLY A 233 -8.72 9.77 1.69
C GLY A 233 -8.24 10.85 0.72
N ALA A 234 -9.09 11.82 0.35
CA ALA A 234 -8.67 12.99 -0.42
C ALA A 234 -7.70 13.85 0.40
N GLY A 235 -8.01 14.09 1.69
CA GLY A 235 -7.10 14.80 2.59
C GLY A 235 -5.79 14.04 2.85
N SER A 236 -5.84 12.71 2.82
CA SER A 236 -4.64 11.87 2.85
C SER A 236 -3.79 12.04 1.59
N ALA A 237 -4.40 12.04 0.40
CA ALA A 237 -3.69 12.30 -0.85
C ALA A 237 -3.06 13.70 -0.88
N GLU A 238 -3.78 14.70 -0.35
CA GLU A 238 -3.26 16.06 -0.19
C GLU A 238 -2.09 16.11 0.81
N ALA A 239 -2.17 15.36 1.93
CA ALA A 239 -1.06 15.23 2.89
C ALA A 239 0.21 14.64 2.27
N GLN A 240 0.09 13.65 1.36
CA GLN A 240 1.26 13.10 0.66
C GLN A 240 1.93 14.10 -0.28
N ILE A 241 1.20 15.12 -0.77
CA ILE A 241 1.74 16.20 -1.59
C ILE A 241 2.40 17.28 -0.73
N VAL A 242 1.71 17.71 0.33
CA VAL A 242 2.18 18.80 1.21
C VAL A 242 3.37 18.35 2.05
N PHE A 243 3.38 17.10 2.48
CA PHE A 243 4.44 16.48 3.29
C PHE A 243 5.10 15.35 2.49
N PRO A 244 5.89 15.68 1.45
CA PRO A 244 6.43 14.68 0.55
C PRO A 244 7.50 13.83 1.22
N ALA A 245 7.61 12.58 0.79
CA ALA A 245 8.80 11.77 1.06
C ALA A 245 10.02 12.37 0.36
N LYS A 246 11.23 11.98 0.78
CA LYS A 246 12.49 12.43 0.14
C LYS A 246 12.53 12.09 -1.36
N GLN A 247 11.93 10.95 -1.73
CA GLN A 247 11.74 10.53 -3.11
C GLN A 247 10.23 10.51 -3.41
N SER A 248 9.81 11.10 -4.53
CA SER A 248 8.41 11.04 -4.92
C SER A 248 8.02 9.63 -5.35
N HIS A 249 6.88 9.14 -4.87
CA HIS A 249 6.32 7.83 -5.22
C HIS A 249 5.12 7.92 -6.17
N PHE A 250 4.76 9.12 -6.62
CA PHE A 250 3.64 9.37 -7.53
C PHE A 250 3.88 10.63 -8.36
N ARG A 251 3.12 10.78 -9.45
CA ARG A 251 3.24 11.91 -10.39
C ARG A 251 2.03 12.83 -10.44
N ALA A 252 0.88 12.38 -9.93
CA ALA A 252 -0.38 13.12 -9.97
C ALA A 252 -1.26 12.70 -8.80
N ALA A 253 -2.21 13.56 -8.44
CA ALA A 253 -3.21 13.28 -7.41
C ALA A 253 -4.61 13.74 -7.84
N ILE A 254 -5.63 13.06 -7.31
CA ILE A 254 -7.05 13.41 -7.46
C ILE A 254 -7.66 13.52 -6.07
N PHE A 255 -8.36 14.62 -5.80
CA PHE A 255 -8.96 14.92 -4.50
C PHE A 255 -10.48 15.05 -4.61
N ASP A 256 -11.21 13.96 -4.35
CA ASP A 256 -12.67 14.01 -4.38
C ASP A 256 -13.21 14.48 -3.03
N SER A 257 -13.69 15.72 -2.97
CA SER A 257 -14.25 16.32 -1.75
C SER A 257 -13.24 16.36 -0.58
N SER A 258 -12.06 16.96 -0.79
CA SER A 258 -10.99 17.04 0.23
C SER A 258 -11.48 17.61 1.57
N THR A 259 -10.95 17.07 2.67
CA THR A 259 -11.25 17.47 4.06
C THR A 259 -10.03 17.91 4.86
N GLY A 260 -8.87 18.05 4.22
CA GLY A 260 -7.59 18.35 4.85
C GLY A 260 -6.43 18.28 3.85
N PRO A 261 -5.16 18.47 4.28
CA PRO A 261 -4.68 18.08 5.60
C PRO A 261 -4.92 19.13 6.68
N PHE A 262 -5.29 20.36 6.30
CA PHE A 262 -5.42 21.48 7.22
C PHE A 262 -6.76 21.51 7.95
N LYS A 263 -6.95 20.58 8.88
CA LYS A 263 -7.58 20.94 10.15
C LYS A 263 -6.42 21.23 11.09
N THR A 264 -6.32 22.43 11.65
CA THR A 264 -5.28 22.77 12.63
C THR A 264 -5.34 21.79 13.79
N ALA A 265 -4.53 20.74 13.74
CA ALA A 265 -4.38 19.81 14.83
C ALA A 265 -3.57 20.52 15.92
N PRO A 266 -4.07 20.60 17.16
CA PRO A 266 -3.27 21.12 18.25
C PRO A 266 -2.05 20.20 18.48
N PRO A 267 -1.03 20.67 19.23
CA PRO A 267 0.06 19.80 19.67
C PRO A 267 -0.47 18.51 20.29
N ALA A 268 0.25 17.40 20.10
CA ALA A 268 -0.17 16.08 20.58
C ALA A 268 -0.50 16.06 22.09
N SER A 269 0.19 16.89 22.88
CA SER A 269 -0.06 17.06 24.32
C SER A 269 -1.45 17.57 24.66
N THR A 270 -2.12 18.29 23.75
CA THR A 270 -3.51 18.75 23.98
C THR A 270 -4.48 17.57 24.06
N TYR A 271 -4.16 16.43 23.44
CA TYR A 271 -5.02 15.24 23.52
C TYR A 271 -4.94 14.53 24.88
N ASP A 272 -3.93 14.86 25.70
CA ASP A 272 -3.71 14.30 27.04
C ASP A 272 -4.54 14.99 28.14
N GLU A 273 -5.11 16.17 27.84
CA GLU A 273 -5.90 16.92 28.81
C GLU A 273 -7.18 16.15 29.19
N PRO A 274 -7.69 16.31 30.43
CA PRO A 274 -8.94 15.67 30.84
C PRO A 274 -10.10 15.96 29.87
N GLY A 275 -10.83 14.91 29.49
CA GLY A 275 -11.94 15.01 28.53
C GLY A 275 -11.51 15.10 27.06
N LYS A 276 -10.22 14.97 26.76
CA LYS A 276 -9.71 14.89 25.38
C LYS A 276 -9.46 13.43 24.96
N PRO A 277 -9.36 13.17 23.64
CA PRO A 277 -9.36 11.80 23.10
C PRO A 277 -8.40 10.81 23.75
N TYR A 278 -7.13 11.20 24.03
CA TYR A 278 -6.17 10.26 24.63
C TYR A 278 -6.52 9.98 26.10
N ALA A 279 -6.81 11.02 26.88
CA ALA A 279 -7.23 10.86 28.28
C ALA A 279 -8.47 9.96 28.39
N LEU A 280 -9.51 10.23 27.60
CA LEU A 280 -10.75 9.44 27.57
C LEU A 280 -10.49 7.98 27.19
N LEU A 281 -9.62 7.72 26.21
CA LEU A 281 -9.25 6.37 25.82
C LEU A 281 -8.57 5.63 26.96
N THR A 282 -7.56 6.25 27.57
CA THR A 282 -6.81 5.62 28.67
C THR A 282 -7.70 5.33 29.88
N GLU A 283 -8.61 6.25 30.22
CA GLU A 283 -9.60 6.06 31.28
C GLU A 283 -10.56 4.90 30.95
N ALA A 284 -11.08 4.85 29.72
CA ALA A 284 -12.05 3.84 29.30
C ALA A 284 -11.50 2.40 29.37
N VAL A 285 -10.20 2.23 29.12
CA VAL A 285 -9.55 0.91 29.10
C VAL A 285 -8.72 0.62 30.36
N GLY A 286 -8.79 1.49 31.37
CA GLY A 286 -8.09 1.30 32.65
C GLY A 286 -6.58 1.51 32.60
N CYS A 287 -6.06 2.20 31.59
CA CYS A 287 -4.65 2.58 31.53
C CYS A 287 -4.40 3.85 32.35
N THR A 288 -3.51 3.77 33.34
CA THR A 288 -3.15 4.93 34.17
C THR A 288 -2.46 6.00 33.32
N SER A 289 -2.95 7.23 33.35
CA SER A 289 -2.37 8.36 32.62
C SER A 289 -0.91 8.61 33.03
N GLY A 290 -0.07 8.99 32.07
CA GLY A 290 1.37 9.21 32.25
C GLY A 290 2.22 8.38 31.29
N PRO A 291 3.56 8.36 31.48
CA PRO A 291 4.49 7.77 30.51
C PRO A 291 4.20 6.31 30.14
N GLY A 292 3.75 5.48 31.09
CA GLY A 292 3.43 4.06 30.83
C GLY A 292 2.06 3.81 30.20
N SER A 293 1.27 4.86 29.95
CA SER A 293 -0.06 4.72 29.33
C SER A 293 0.04 4.21 27.90
N PHE A 294 1.10 4.58 27.17
CA PHE A 294 1.31 4.14 25.80
C PHE A 294 1.52 2.63 25.71
N GLU A 295 2.46 2.07 26.50
CA GLU A 295 2.69 0.63 26.55
C GLU A 295 1.47 -0.12 27.08
N CYS A 296 0.74 0.45 28.04
CA CYS A 296 -0.52 -0.11 28.51
C CYS A 296 -1.54 -0.26 27.37
N LEU A 297 -1.75 0.79 26.57
CA LEU A 297 -2.66 0.75 25.41
C LEU A 297 -2.24 -0.29 24.37
N GLN A 298 -0.95 -0.59 24.23
CA GLN A 298 -0.47 -1.64 23.33
C GLN A 298 -0.89 -3.06 23.77
N GLN A 299 -1.22 -3.25 25.06
CA GLN A 299 -1.64 -4.56 25.61
C GLN A 299 -3.15 -4.76 25.64
N VAL A 300 -3.96 -3.73 25.38
CA VAL A 300 -5.43 -3.82 25.38
C VAL A 300 -5.89 -4.69 24.19
N PRO A 301 -6.83 -5.64 24.33
CA PRO A 301 -7.40 -6.32 23.16
C PRO A 301 -8.04 -5.30 22.20
N PHE A 302 -7.84 -5.41 20.88
CA PHE A 302 -8.30 -4.37 19.95
C PHE A 302 -9.83 -4.27 19.84
N GLU A 303 -10.54 -5.31 20.31
CA GLU A 303 -11.98 -5.39 20.37
C GLU A 303 -12.59 -4.57 21.52
N VAL A 304 -11.77 -4.12 22.47
CA VAL A 304 -12.13 -3.30 23.64
C VAL A 304 -11.91 -1.83 23.34
#